data_AF-A0A517YWI9-F1
#
_entry.id   AF-A0A517YWI9-F1
#
_cell.length_a   1.000
_cell.length_b   1.000
_cell.length_c   1.000
_cell.angle_alpha   90.00
_cell.angle_beta   90.00
_cell.angle_gamma   90.00
#
_symmetry.space_group_name_H-M   'P 1'
#
loop_
_entity.id
_entity.type
_entity.pdbx_description
1 polymer ?
#
loop_
_entity_poly.entity_id
_entity_poly.type
_entity_poly.pdbx_seq_one_letter_code
_entity_poly.pdbx_strand_id
1 'polypeptide(L)'
;MTFPKDFTWGVATSAYQIEGAWDQDGKGQSVWDMACRWPGKVVNMHTGDIACNHYNFYQNDTDIISQIGASAYRFSISWPRVIPNGIGKVNAQGLDFYDKLVDQLLSRNIAPWATLFHWDYPLALFRKGGWLNRDSADWFAEYTQVIVDKLSDRVSHWMTLNEPQCFIGSGHYLGSDAPCLKLPLSEGLLACHNALRSHGKSVQVIRNSAKNKPFIGWAPVGVIKYPLCEEPKHIEAARALTMSGVFKENPFWTNTWYSDPVILGQYPEDGMQAYCQHMDWYDPCDMAEINQPIDFYGVNIYNGQAITLDENDTPKLLDQPQGAPRTAFNWDITPPALRWGVKFLHDRYGLPMYVTENGMSSHDWIDCEGKVQDTQRIDYLRRYLLELKKAVADGADVRGYFQWSLLDNFEWTYGYTQRFGLVHVDYETQKRTLKQSAYWYRDVIQKNDID
;
A
#
# COMPACT_ATOMS: atom_id res chain seq x y z
N MET A 1 13.29 -24.50 -3.79
CA MET A 1 12.54 -24.47 -2.52
C MET A 1 11.19 -23.84 -2.81
N THR A 2 10.10 -24.57 -2.62
CA THR A 2 8.74 -24.04 -2.77
C THR A 2 8.44 -23.01 -1.68
N PHE A 3 7.46 -22.15 -1.88
CA PHE A 3 6.96 -21.31 -0.77
C PHE A 3 6.31 -22.18 0.32
N PRO A 4 6.10 -21.63 1.53
CA PRO A 4 5.33 -22.32 2.58
C PRO A 4 4.02 -22.90 2.06
N LYS A 5 3.59 -24.04 2.59
CA LYS A 5 2.39 -24.75 2.10
C LYS A 5 1.13 -23.88 2.16
N ASP A 6 1.02 -23.06 3.21
CA ASP A 6 -0.13 -22.18 3.45
C ASP A 6 0.17 -20.72 3.03
N PHE A 7 1.07 -20.54 2.07
CA PHE A 7 1.43 -19.22 1.56
C PHE A 7 0.25 -18.56 0.83
N THR A 8 -0.03 -17.31 1.17
CA THR A 8 -1.12 -16.54 0.57
C THR A 8 -0.64 -15.88 -0.72
N TRP A 9 -1.20 -16.31 -1.85
CA TRP A 9 -1.00 -15.66 -3.14
C TRP A 9 -2.19 -14.76 -3.46
N GLY A 10 -1.93 -13.47 -3.61
CA GLY A 10 -2.97 -12.48 -3.83
C GLY A 10 -2.67 -11.49 -4.93
N VAL A 11 -3.70 -10.72 -5.26
CA VAL A 11 -3.60 -9.52 -6.10
C VAL A 11 -4.17 -8.33 -5.33
N ALA A 12 -3.66 -7.13 -5.61
CA ALA A 12 -4.03 -5.92 -4.90
C ALA A 12 -4.55 -4.81 -5.82
N THR A 13 -5.45 -3.97 -5.29
CA THR A 13 -6.00 -2.77 -5.92
C THR A 13 -6.33 -1.69 -4.87
N SER A 14 -6.70 -0.50 -5.33
CA SER A 14 -7.22 0.60 -4.52
C SER A 14 -8.51 1.17 -5.08
N ALA A 15 -9.46 1.50 -4.21
CA ALA A 15 -10.79 2.02 -4.51
C ALA A 15 -10.76 3.16 -5.54
N TYR A 16 -10.13 4.29 -5.23
CA TYR A 16 -10.11 5.46 -6.13
C TYR A 16 -9.44 5.14 -7.48
N GLN A 17 -8.48 4.21 -7.50
CA GLN A 17 -7.72 3.89 -8.70
C GLN A 17 -8.51 3.03 -9.70
N ILE A 18 -9.47 2.23 -9.25
CA ILE A 18 -10.20 1.28 -10.11
C ILE A 18 -11.72 1.47 -10.16
N GLU A 19 -12.35 2.00 -9.11
CA GLU A 19 -13.81 1.96 -8.96
C GLU A 19 -14.54 2.79 -10.01
N GLY A 20 -14.15 4.05 -10.18
CA GLY A 20 -14.95 5.03 -10.90
C GLY A 20 -16.28 5.32 -10.21
N ALA A 21 -17.30 5.66 -11.01
CA ALA A 21 -18.65 5.98 -10.53
C ALA A 21 -18.59 7.03 -9.41
N TRP A 22 -17.81 8.09 -9.64
CA TRP A 22 -17.36 9.02 -8.61
C TRP A 22 -18.49 9.78 -7.91
N ASP A 23 -19.61 10.00 -8.61
CA ASP A 23 -20.82 10.71 -8.17
C ASP A 23 -22.09 9.84 -8.17
N GLN A 24 -21.95 8.53 -8.34
CA GLN A 24 -23.10 7.60 -8.32
C GLN A 24 -23.45 7.19 -6.89
N ASP A 25 -24.73 6.86 -6.68
CA ASP A 25 -25.27 6.29 -5.44
C ASP A 25 -24.88 7.09 -4.18
N GLY A 26 -24.77 8.41 -4.31
CA GLY A 26 -24.53 9.31 -3.18
C GLY A 26 -23.09 9.34 -2.65
N LYS A 27 -22.10 8.80 -3.38
CA LYS A 27 -20.68 8.94 -3.01
C LYS A 27 -20.28 10.41 -2.86
N GLY A 28 -19.54 10.71 -1.79
CA GLY A 28 -18.93 12.02 -1.57
C GLY A 28 -17.61 12.22 -2.33
N GLN A 29 -17.11 13.45 -2.32
CA GLN A 29 -15.80 13.78 -2.90
C GLN A 29 -14.67 13.45 -1.93
N SER A 30 -13.57 12.95 -2.47
CA SER A 30 -12.28 12.78 -1.78
C SER A 30 -11.34 13.96 -2.07
N VAL A 31 -10.20 13.99 -1.37
CA VAL A 31 -9.08 14.89 -1.70
C VAL A 31 -8.50 14.63 -3.09
N TRP A 32 -8.61 13.41 -3.62
CA TRP A 32 -8.17 13.08 -4.98
C TRP A 32 -9.14 13.62 -6.04
N ASP A 33 -10.45 13.58 -5.79
CA ASP A 33 -11.44 14.23 -6.66
C ASP A 33 -11.13 15.73 -6.82
N MET A 34 -10.73 16.37 -5.71
CA MET A 34 -10.27 17.76 -5.72
C MET A 34 -8.95 17.94 -6.49
N ALA A 35 -7.93 17.14 -6.18
CA ALA A 35 -6.60 17.27 -6.77
C ALA A 35 -6.59 17.04 -8.29
N CYS A 36 -7.32 16.06 -8.80
CA CYS A 36 -7.46 15.79 -10.24
C CYS A 36 -8.01 16.99 -11.02
N ARG A 37 -8.79 17.86 -10.35
CA ARG A 37 -9.41 19.04 -10.95
C ARG A 37 -8.53 20.30 -10.82
N TRP A 38 -7.38 20.21 -10.14
CA TRP A 38 -6.42 21.30 -10.06
C TRP A 38 -5.48 21.28 -11.29
N PRO A 39 -5.46 22.36 -12.11
CA PRO A 39 -4.55 22.47 -13.24
C PRO A 39 -3.10 22.09 -12.93
N GLY A 40 -2.57 21.12 -13.68
CA GLY A 40 -1.17 20.70 -13.61
C GLY A 40 -0.81 19.75 -12.46
N LYS A 41 -1.78 19.31 -11.65
CA LYS A 41 -1.52 18.34 -10.57
C LYS A 41 -1.56 16.89 -11.02
N VAL A 42 -2.38 16.57 -12.01
CA VAL A 42 -2.42 15.25 -12.64
C VAL A 42 -2.16 15.40 -14.12
N VAL A 43 -1.36 14.49 -14.69
CA VAL A 43 -1.03 14.51 -16.11
C VAL A 43 -2.29 14.55 -16.97
N ASN A 44 -2.30 15.41 -17.98
CA ASN A 44 -3.41 15.61 -18.91
C ASN A 44 -4.78 15.84 -18.23
N MET A 45 -4.80 16.32 -16.98
CA MET A 45 -6.02 16.48 -16.19
C MET A 45 -6.85 15.18 -16.07
N HIS A 46 -6.20 14.01 -16.11
CA HIS A 46 -6.87 12.74 -15.91
C HIS A 46 -7.55 12.70 -14.53
N THR A 47 -8.72 12.07 -14.45
CA THR A 47 -9.50 11.91 -13.22
C THR A 47 -9.76 10.43 -12.94
N GLY A 48 -10.09 10.11 -11.69
CA GLY A 48 -10.60 8.80 -11.28
C GLY A 48 -12.11 8.63 -11.52
N ASP A 49 -12.75 9.50 -12.33
CA ASP A 49 -14.21 9.56 -12.45
C ASP A 49 -14.81 8.25 -13.00
N ILE A 50 -14.12 7.66 -13.99
CA ILE A 50 -14.46 6.37 -14.60
C ILE A 50 -13.47 5.28 -14.19
N ALA A 51 -12.16 5.57 -14.22
CA ALA A 51 -11.12 4.59 -13.91
C ALA A 51 -11.28 3.29 -14.71
N CYS A 52 -11.21 2.14 -14.01
CA CYS A 52 -11.50 0.84 -14.59
C CYS A 52 -13.00 0.51 -14.56
N ASN A 53 -13.85 1.42 -14.05
CA ASN A 53 -15.28 1.18 -13.83
C ASN A 53 -15.57 -0.09 -13.02
N HIS A 54 -14.68 -0.43 -12.07
CA HIS A 54 -14.83 -1.63 -11.24
C HIS A 54 -16.13 -1.62 -10.43
N TYR A 55 -16.67 -0.44 -10.10
CA TYR A 55 -17.97 -0.31 -9.44
C TYR A 55 -19.08 -1.08 -10.17
N ASN A 56 -19.07 -1.05 -11.50
CA ASN A 56 -20.04 -1.74 -12.34
C ASN A 56 -19.55 -3.11 -12.85
N PHE A 57 -18.24 -3.36 -12.82
CA PHE A 57 -17.62 -4.57 -13.39
C PHE A 57 -17.02 -5.51 -12.33
N TYR A 58 -17.28 -5.30 -11.04
CA TYR A 58 -16.67 -6.08 -9.96
C TYR A 58 -16.88 -7.59 -10.12
N GLN A 59 -18.04 -8.02 -10.64
CA GLN A 59 -18.33 -9.44 -10.88
C GLN A 59 -17.35 -10.04 -11.89
N ASN A 60 -17.15 -9.37 -13.03
CA ASN A 60 -16.17 -9.78 -14.05
C ASN A 60 -14.74 -9.75 -13.48
N ASP A 61 -14.40 -8.71 -12.72
CA ASP A 61 -13.06 -8.59 -12.16
C ASP A 61 -12.79 -9.69 -11.12
N THR A 62 -13.77 -10.10 -10.32
CA THR A 62 -13.65 -11.26 -9.42
C THR A 62 -13.55 -12.60 -10.17
N ASP A 63 -14.23 -12.74 -11.31
CA ASP A 63 -14.04 -13.91 -12.19
C ASP A 63 -12.61 -13.99 -12.68
N ILE A 64 -12.02 -12.86 -13.06
CA ILE A 64 -10.62 -12.80 -13.50
C ILE A 64 -9.66 -13.17 -12.36
N ILE A 65 -9.89 -12.70 -11.13
CA ILE A 65 -9.08 -13.10 -9.96
C ILE A 65 -9.13 -14.63 -9.79
N SER A 66 -10.31 -15.23 -9.92
CA SER A 66 -10.47 -16.68 -9.86
C SER A 66 -9.77 -17.41 -11.01
N GLN A 67 -9.79 -16.86 -12.23
CA GLN A 67 -9.05 -17.40 -13.38
C GLN A 67 -7.53 -17.36 -13.21
N ILE A 68 -7.02 -16.31 -12.55
CA ILE A 68 -5.61 -16.21 -12.14
C ILE A 68 -5.30 -17.22 -11.03
N GLY A 69 -6.30 -17.66 -10.27
CA GLY A 69 -6.15 -18.63 -9.19
C GLY A 69 -5.65 -18.03 -7.87
N ALA A 70 -5.66 -16.70 -7.73
CA ALA A 70 -5.27 -16.04 -6.49
C ALA A 70 -6.24 -16.41 -5.36
N SER A 71 -5.71 -16.76 -4.19
CA SER A 71 -6.51 -17.17 -3.03
C SER A 71 -6.94 -15.98 -2.16
N ALA A 72 -6.36 -14.80 -2.39
CA ALA A 72 -6.71 -13.58 -1.68
C ALA A 72 -6.83 -12.38 -2.61
N TYR A 73 -7.73 -11.46 -2.27
CA TYR A 73 -7.85 -10.17 -2.92
C TYR A 73 -7.76 -9.05 -1.89
N ARG A 74 -6.70 -8.25 -2.01
CA ARG A 74 -6.52 -7.03 -1.24
C ARG A 74 -7.16 -5.86 -1.98
N PHE A 75 -8.19 -5.29 -1.39
CA PHE A 75 -8.86 -4.09 -1.92
C PHE A 75 -8.96 -3.03 -0.82
N SER A 76 -9.21 -1.78 -1.19
CA SER A 76 -9.55 -0.74 -0.22
C SER A 76 -11.01 -0.35 -0.29
N ILE A 77 -11.50 0.22 0.80
CA ILE A 77 -12.87 0.73 0.93
C ILE A 77 -12.79 2.26 0.85
N SER A 78 -13.59 2.86 -0.04
CA SER A 78 -13.63 4.30 -0.20
C SER A 78 -14.43 4.94 0.93
N TRP A 79 -13.72 5.64 1.81
CA TRP A 79 -14.34 6.36 2.93
C TRP A 79 -15.48 7.29 2.47
N PRO A 80 -15.31 8.18 1.47
CA PRO A 80 -16.39 9.04 1.04
C PRO A 80 -17.52 8.29 0.31
N ARG A 81 -17.34 7.03 -0.12
CA ARG A 81 -18.46 6.21 -0.62
C ARG A 81 -19.33 5.70 0.52
N VAL A 82 -18.73 5.29 1.64
CA VAL A 82 -19.45 4.76 2.81
C VAL A 82 -20.07 5.89 3.64
N ILE A 83 -19.33 6.97 3.88
CA ILE A 83 -19.81 8.14 4.62
C ILE A 83 -19.46 9.40 3.82
N PRO A 84 -20.39 9.95 3.02
CA PRO A 84 -20.11 11.03 2.07
C PRO A 84 -19.53 12.31 2.67
N ASN A 85 -19.96 12.65 3.89
CA ASN A 85 -19.44 13.79 4.65
C ASN A 85 -18.27 13.41 5.60
N GLY A 86 -17.76 12.17 5.46
CA GLY A 86 -16.76 11.52 6.29
C GLY A 86 -17.25 11.00 7.65
N ILE A 87 -18.23 11.69 8.27
CA ILE A 87 -18.89 11.25 9.52
C ILE A 87 -20.42 11.40 9.41
N GLY A 88 -21.14 10.76 10.33
CA GLY A 88 -22.60 10.86 10.43
C GLY A 88 -23.35 9.90 9.50
N LYS A 89 -24.19 10.43 8.59
CA LYS A 89 -25.12 9.61 7.81
C LYS A 89 -24.37 8.64 6.88
N VAL A 90 -24.52 7.34 7.15
CA VAL A 90 -24.02 6.25 6.30
C VAL A 90 -24.78 6.22 4.97
N ASN A 91 -24.05 6.05 3.89
CA ASN A 91 -24.58 5.76 2.58
C ASN A 91 -24.79 4.25 2.40
N ALA A 92 -26.03 3.80 2.57
CA ALA A 92 -26.37 2.38 2.46
C ALA A 92 -25.99 1.77 1.10
N GLN A 93 -26.24 2.48 -0.01
CA GLN A 93 -25.94 1.98 -1.35
C GLN A 93 -24.42 1.81 -1.56
N GLY A 94 -23.63 2.79 -1.11
CA GLY A 94 -22.18 2.73 -1.16
C GLY A 94 -21.60 1.59 -0.31
N LEU A 95 -22.19 1.32 0.85
CA LEU A 95 -21.79 0.20 1.71
C LEU A 95 -22.23 -1.16 1.14
N ASP A 96 -23.40 -1.23 0.50
CA ASP A 96 -23.91 -2.44 -0.15
C ASP A 96 -23.08 -2.88 -1.37
N PHE A 97 -22.35 -1.95 -2.01
CA PHE A 97 -21.36 -2.32 -3.04
C PHE A 97 -20.26 -3.23 -2.46
N TYR A 98 -19.65 -2.84 -1.34
CA TYR A 98 -18.60 -3.64 -0.70
C TYR A 98 -19.14 -4.94 -0.11
N ASP A 99 -20.38 -4.94 0.39
CA ASP A 99 -21.08 -6.14 0.84
C ASP A 99 -21.19 -7.19 -0.28
N LYS A 100 -21.65 -6.76 -1.46
CA LYS A 100 -21.76 -7.61 -2.65
C LYS A 100 -20.40 -8.04 -3.17
N LEU A 101 -19.39 -7.16 -3.14
CA LEU A 101 -18.02 -7.52 -3.51
C LEU A 101 -17.48 -8.65 -2.62
N VAL A 102 -17.69 -8.57 -1.31
CA VAL A 102 -17.29 -9.62 -0.36
C VAL A 102 -17.99 -10.94 -0.66
N ASP A 103 -19.31 -10.93 -0.88
CA ASP A 103 -20.05 -12.14 -1.28
C ASP A 103 -19.52 -12.74 -2.59
N GLN A 104 -19.20 -11.89 -3.56
CA GLN A 104 -18.70 -12.29 -4.85
C GLN A 104 -17.30 -12.94 -4.75
N LEU A 105 -16.42 -12.42 -3.90
CA LEU A 105 -15.10 -13.01 -3.62
C LEU A 105 -15.24 -14.37 -2.93
N LEU A 106 -16.06 -14.45 -1.89
CA LEU A 106 -16.24 -15.68 -1.12
C LEU A 106 -16.89 -16.79 -1.94
N SER A 107 -17.84 -16.46 -2.83
CA SER A 107 -18.42 -17.45 -3.76
C SER A 107 -17.40 -18.05 -4.75
N ARG A 108 -16.22 -17.43 -4.89
CA ARG A 108 -15.07 -17.92 -5.68
C ARG A 108 -13.94 -18.48 -4.82
N ASN A 109 -14.16 -18.63 -3.52
CA ASN A 109 -13.14 -19.03 -2.54
C ASN A 109 -11.93 -18.08 -2.49
N ILE A 110 -12.15 -16.80 -2.73
CA ILE A 110 -11.13 -15.76 -2.62
C ILE A 110 -11.30 -15.06 -1.27
N ALA A 111 -10.27 -15.08 -0.43
CA ALA A 111 -10.29 -14.42 0.87
C ALA A 111 -10.24 -12.89 0.69
N PRO A 112 -11.22 -12.13 1.23
CA PRO A 112 -11.19 -10.68 1.19
C PRO A 112 -10.18 -10.13 2.22
N TRP A 113 -9.30 -9.25 1.77
CA TRP A 113 -8.35 -8.48 2.58
C TRP A 113 -8.68 -6.99 2.45
N ALA A 114 -9.37 -6.44 3.45
CA ALA A 114 -9.90 -5.08 3.37
C ALA A 114 -8.89 -4.06 3.93
N THR A 115 -8.55 -3.06 3.12
CA THR A 115 -7.78 -1.88 3.52
C THR A 115 -8.74 -0.73 3.81
N LEU A 116 -8.75 -0.23 5.05
CA LEU A 116 -9.70 0.79 5.49
C LEU A 116 -9.39 2.16 4.88
N PHE A 117 -8.10 2.51 4.74
CA PHE A 117 -7.69 3.78 4.16
C PHE A 117 -6.61 3.60 3.08
N HIS A 118 -6.94 4.07 1.87
CA HIS A 118 -6.02 4.12 0.74
C HIS A 118 -6.13 5.48 0.03
N TRP A 119 -5.80 6.53 0.79
CA TRP A 119 -5.52 7.91 0.35
C TRP A 119 -6.71 8.77 -0.08
N ASP A 120 -7.89 8.19 -0.25
CA ASP A 120 -9.10 8.89 -0.70
C ASP A 120 -9.87 9.55 0.45
N TYR A 121 -9.17 10.35 1.25
CA TYR A 121 -9.71 11.05 2.41
C TYR A 121 -10.93 11.94 2.04
N PRO A 122 -12.05 11.91 2.80
CA PRO A 122 -13.22 12.72 2.48
C PRO A 122 -12.91 14.22 2.46
N LEU A 123 -13.27 14.89 1.35
CA LEU A 123 -13.05 16.32 1.18
C LEU A 123 -13.75 17.16 2.26
N ALA A 124 -14.90 16.69 2.74
CA ALA A 124 -15.64 17.33 3.83
C ALA A 124 -14.85 17.39 5.15
N LEU A 125 -14.10 16.33 5.48
CA LEU A 125 -13.25 16.29 6.68
C LEU A 125 -11.92 17.00 6.44
N PHE A 126 -11.40 16.95 5.21
CA PHE A 126 -10.21 17.73 4.84
C PHE A 126 -10.44 19.24 5.09
N ARG A 127 -11.61 19.76 4.72
CA ARG A 127 -12.02 21.16 5.00
C ARG A 127 -12.15 21.48 6.49
N LYS A 128 -12.21 20.47 7.38
CA LYS A 128 -12.18 20.63 8.83
C LYS A 128 -10.77 20.48 9.43
N GLY A 129 -9.73 20.46 8.59
CA GLY A 129 -8.33 20.32 8.97
C GLY A 129 -7.70 18.98 8.58
N GLY A 130 -8.50 17.99 8.14
CA GLY A 130 -7.97 16.69 7.72
C GLY A 130 -7.09 16.05 8.80
N TRP A 131 -5.91 15.57 8.40
CA TRP A 131 -4.95 14.95 9.31
C TRP A 131 -4.32 15.91 10.34
N LEU A 132 -4.41 17.24 10.15
CA LEU A 132 -3.99 18.20 11.17
C LEU A 132 -4.98 18.28 12.33
N ASN A 133 -6.23 17.88 12.09
CA ASN A 133 -7.24 17.86 13.14
C ASN A 133 -7.08 16.60 14.00
N ARG A 134 -6.94 16.80 15.32
CA ARG A 134 -6.83 15.73 16.31
C ARG A 134 -8.03 14.77 16.29
N ASP A 135 -9.22 15.29 15.96
CA ASP A 135 -10.47 14.53 15.85
C ASP A 135 -10.47 13.56 14.64
N SER A 136 -9.50 13.67 13.72
CA SER A 136 -9.34 12.73 12.59
C SER A 136 -9.24 11.28 13.05
N ALA A 137 -8.62 11.06 14.21
CA ALA A 137 -8.57 9.75 14.87
C ALA A 137 -9.96 9.20 15.17
N ASP A 138 -10.82 10.01 15.78
CA ASP A 138 -12.18 9.60 16.16
C ASP A 138 -13.09 9.47 14.93
N TRP A 139 -12.97 10.36 13.93
CA TRP A 139 -13.71 10.24 12.67
C TRP A 139 -13.38 8.94 11.93
N PHE A 140 -12.10 8.55 11.91
CA PHE A 140 -11.67 7.30 11.30
C PHE A 140 -12.16 6.08 12.09
N ALA A 141 -12.24 6.18 13.42
CA ALA A 141 -12.82 5.15 14.27
C ALA A 141 -14.32 4.95 14.01
N GLU A 142 -15.10 6.03 13.88
CA GLU A 142 -16.52 5.98 13.51
C GLU A 142 -16.73 5.29 12.16
N TYR A 143 -15.92 5.67 11.17
CA TYR A 143 -15.93 5.03 9.85
C TYR A 143 -15.56 3.54 9.92
N THR A 144 -14.54 3.20 10.69
CA THR A 144 -14.13 1.81 10.91
C THR A 144 -15.26 0.99 11.53
N GLN A 145 -15.99 1.55 12.50
CA GLN A 145 -17.10 0.87 13.17
C GLN A 145 -18.20 0.50 12.17
N VAL A 146 -18.58 1.42 11.27
CA VAL A 146 -19.58 1.15 10.22
C VAL A 146 -19.17 -0.01 9.31
N ILE A 147 -17.90 -0.07 8.92
CA ILE A 147 -17.39 -1.16 8.07
C ILE A 147 -17.37 -2.48 8.82
N VAL A 148 -16.84 -2.49 10.05
CA VAL A 148 -16.74 -3.68 10.89
C VAL A 148 -18.13 -4.26 11.16
N ASP A 149 -19.11 -3.42 11.48
CA ASP A 149 -20.50 -3.86 11.72
C ASP A 149 -21.11 -4.56 10.50
N LYS A 150 -20.78 -4.10 9.28
CA LYS A 150 -21.33 -4.65 8.04
C LYS A 150 -20.58 -5.89 7.56
N LEU A 151 -19.26 -5.91 7.63
CA LEU A 151 -18.44 -6.88 6.88
C LEU A 151 -17.72 -7.91 7.77
N SER A 152 -17.57 -7.70 9.08
CA SER A 152 -16.73 -8.55 9.93
C SER A 152 -17.27 -9.96 10.22
N ASP A 153 -18.51 -10.27 9.83
CA ASP A 153 -19.02 -11.65 9.79
C ASP A 153 -18.40 -12.50 8.67
N ARG A 154 -17.72 -11.87 7.71
CA ARG A 154 -17.13 -12.52 6.52
C ARG A 154 -15.69 -12.11 6.26
N VAL A 155 -15.33 -10.86 6.56
CA VAL A 155 -13.98 -10.33 6.42
C VAL A 155 -13.23 -10.49 7.74
N SER A 156 -12.13 -11.23 7.71
CA SER A 156 -11.24 -11.40 8.87
C SER A 156 -9.90 -10.68 8.70
N HIS A 157 -9.46 -10.39 7.48
CA HIS A 157 -8.16 -9.77 7.22
C HIS A 157 -8.32 -8.27 7.01
N TRP A 158 -7.70 -7.48 7.89
CA TRP A 158 -7.84 -6.03 7.92
C TRP A 158 -6.49 -5.35 7.81
N MET A 159 -6.40 -4.31 6.98
CA MET A 159 -5.32 -3.35 6.97
C MET A 159 -5.89 -1.97 7.27
N THR A 160 -5.32 -1.31 8.25
CA THR A 160 -5.78 0.00 8.70
C THR A 160 -5.42 1.09 7.69
N LEU A 161 -4.13 1.36 7.52
CA LEU A 161 -3.61 2.40 6.62
C LEU A 161 -2.67 1.79 5.57
N ASN A 162 -2.83 2.24 4.32
CA ASN A 162 -1.83 2.04 3.26
C ASN A 162 -0.90 3.25 3.16
N GLU A 163 0.40 2.99 3.18
CA GLU A 163 1.48 3.93 2.84
C GLU A 163 1.33 5.34 3.44
N PRO A 164 1.36 5.47 4.79
CA PRO A 164 1.36 6.79 5.42
C PRO A 164 2.52 7.68 4.96
N GLN A 165 3.66 7.10 4.55
CA GLN A 165 4.75 7.81 3.90
C GLN A 165 4.30 8.62 2.68
N CYS A 166 3.40 8.06 1.86
CA CYS A 166 2.93 8.70 0.64
C CYS A 166 1.92 9.80 0.95
N PHE A 167 0.81 9.48 1.63
CA PHE A 167 -0.20 10.51 1.84
C PHE A 167 0.26 11.62 2.78
N ILE A 168 1.16 11.37 3.74
CA ILE A 168 1.78 12.44 4.56
C ILE A 168 2.95 13.10 3.83
N GLY A 169 3.97 12.33 3.44
CA GLY A 169 5.18 12.87 2.82
C GLY A 169 4.93 13.51 1.47
N SER A 170 4.39 12.74 0.52
CA SER A 170 4.09 13.24 -0.83
C SER A 170 2.89 14.19 -0.84
N GLY A 171 1.83 13.86 -0.10
CA GLY A 171 0.57 14.61 -0.13
C GLY A 171 0.55 15.89 0.72
N HIS A 172 1.07 15.83 1.95
CA HIS A 172 1.00 16.95 2.90
C HIS A 172 2.29 17.77 2.98
N TYR A 173 3.46 17.14 2.83
CA TYR A 173 4.74 17.84 2.98
C TYR A 173 5.31 18.34 1.65
N LEU A 174 5.44 17.48 0.64
CA LEU A 174 5.99 17.84 -0.67
C LEU A 174 4.94 18.51 -1.59
N GLY A 175 3.68 18.11 -1.44
CA GLY A 175 2.56 18.59 -2.24
C GLY A 175 2.54 18.08 -3.67
N SER A 176 3.19 16.93 -3.91
CA SER A 176 3.18 16.22 -5.19
C SER A 176 1.86 15.48 -5.36
N ASP A 177 1.37 14.77 -4.35
CA ASP A 177 0.12 14.02 -4.40
C ASP A 177 -1.02 14.76 -3.68
N ALA A 178 -2.26 14.26 -3.75
CA ALA A 178 -3.38 14.85 -3.01
C ALA A 178 -3.11 14.80 -1.50
N PRO A 179 -3.47 15.84 -0.72
CA PRO A 179 -4.21 17.06 -1.07
C PRO A 179 -3.36 18.22 -1.62
N CYS A 180 -2.13 17.96 -2.04
CA CYS A 180 -1.19 18.91 -2.64
C CYS A 180 -0.75 20.05 -1.70
N LEU A 181 -0.64 19.76 -0.41
CA LEU A 181 -0.19 20.74 0.59
C LEU A 181 1.33 20.79 0.68
N LYS A 182 1.85 21.92 1.16
CA LYS A 182 3.27 22.11 1.49
C LYS A 182 3.38 22.55 2.94
N LEU A 183 3.10 21.63 3.84
CA LEU A 183 3.07 21.93 5.26
C LEU A 183 4.48 22.16 5.83
N PRO A 184 4.63 23.06 6.81
CA PRO A 184 5.84 23.10 7.64
C PRO A 184 6.11 21.75 8.31
N LEU A 185 7.36 21.49 8.70
CA LEU A 185 7.77 20.24 9.32
C LEU A 185 6.91 19.89 10.56
N SER A 186 6.66 20.84 11.46
CA SER A 186 5.85 20.63 12.67
C SER A 186 4.43 20.14 12.36
N GLU A 187 3.79 20.72 11.35
CA GLU A 187 2.44 20.35 10.91
C GLU A 187 2.44 19.00 10.18
N GLY A 188 3.45 18.70 9.37
CA GLY A 188 3.60 17.37 8.76
C GLY A 188 3.78 16.26 9.81
N LEU A 189 4.57 16.53 10.86
CA LEU A 189 4.75 15.61 11.99
C LEU A 189 3.44 15.43 12.78
N LEU A 190 2.66 16.50 12.98
CA LEU A 190 1.33 16.42 13.61
C LEU A 190 0.36 15.58 12.77
N ALA A 191 0.33 15.81 11.45
CA ALA A 191 -0.50 15.04 10.53
C ALA A 191 -0.13 13.55 10.54
N CYS A 192 1.18 13.24 10.55
CA CYS A 192 1.68 11.87 10.75
C CYS A 192 1.18 11.28 12.05
N HIS A 193 1.35 11.99 13.17
CA HIS A 193 0.95 11.52 14.48
C HIS A 193 -0.55 11.21 14.57
N ASN A 194 -1.40 12.09 14.05
CA ASN A 194 -2.85 11.86 14.01
C ASN A 194 -3.23 10.68 13.11
N ALA A 195 -2.51 10.45 12.01
CA ALA A 195 -2.71 9.25 11.19
C ALA A 195 -2.37 7.98 11.99
N LEU A 196 -1.27 7.97 12.75
CA LEU A 196 -0.91 6.85 13.62
C LEU A 196 -1.95 6.63 14.74
N ARG A 197 -2.52 7.72 15.28
CA ARG A 197 -3.65 7.65 16.23
C ARG A 197 -4.90 7.02 15.59
N SER A 198 -5.23 7.39 14.36
CA SER A 198 -6.30 6.76 13.58
C SER A 198 -6.05 5.26 13.36
N HIS A 199 -4.81 4.84 13.06
CA HIS A 199 -4.45 3.42 13.04
C HIS A 199 -4.83 2.74 14.35
N GLY A 200 -4.32 3.24 15.48
CA GLY A 200 -4.54 2.66 16.80
C GLY A 200 -6.03 2.54 17.16
N LYS A 201 -6.79 3.62 17.02
CA LYS A 201 -8.25 3.59 17.27
C LYS A 201 -8.99 2.61 16.36
N SER A 202 -8.60 2.50 15.09
CA SER A 202 -9.21 1.52 14.19
C SER A 202 -8.93 0.07 14.62
N VAL A 203 -7.71 -0.23 15.12
CA VAL A 203 -7.41 -1.55 15.71
C VAL A 203 -8.31 -1.83 16.91
N GLN A 204 -8.48 -0.86 17.82
CA GLN A 204 -9.36 -0.99 18.99
C GLN A 204 -10.81 -1.29 18.56
N VAL A 205 -11.34 -0.54 17.59
CA VAL A 205 -12.69 -0.77 17.05
C VAL A 205 -12.83 -2.18 16.49
N ILE A 206 -11.90 -2.62 15.62
CA ILE A 206 -11.98 -3.96 15.02
C ILE A 206 -11.93 -5.04 16.12
N ARG A 207 -11.01 -4.93 17.09
CA ARG A 207 -10.89 -5.93 18.17
C ARG A 207 -12.14 -6.00 19.06
N ASN A 208 -12.78 -4.86 19.31
CA ASN A 208 -13.95 -4.80 20.19
C ASN A 208 -15.25 -5.20 19.50
N SER A 209 -15.37 -4.93 18.19
CA SER A 209 -16.65 -5.01 17.48
C SER A 209 -16.72 -6.09 16.40
N ALA A 210 -15.59 -6.69 15.98
CA ALA A 210 -15.61 -7.70 14.93
C ALA A 210 -16.40 -8.96 15.34
N LYS A 211 -17.28 -9.41 14.46
CA LYS A 211 -18.13 -10.60 14.67
C LYS A 211 -17.33 -11.91 14.65
N ASN A 212 -16.26 -11.96 13.85
CA ASN A 212 -15.29 -13.05 13.81
C ASN A 212 -13.92 -12.58 14.31
N LYS A 213 -13.05 -13.54 14.68
CA LYS A 213 -11.69 -13.25 15.12
C LYS A 213 -10.95 -12.47 14.01
N PRO A 214 -10.58 -11.20 14.24
CA PRO A 214 -9.89 -10.41 13.23
C PRO A 214 -8.40 -10.76 13.19
N PHE A 215 -7.81 -10.61 12.00
CA PHE A 215 -6.38 -10.67 11.71
C PHE A 215 -5.97 -9.32 11.12
N ILE A 216 -5.32 -8.48 11.93
CA ILE A 216 -5.16 -7.05 11.69
C ILE A 216 -3.71 -6.73 11.40
N GLY A 217 -3.48 -5.90 10.39
CA GLY A 217 -2.18 -5.33 10.08
C GLY A 217 -2.33 -3.92 9.50
N TRP A 218 -1.30 -3.52 8.78
CA TRP A 218 -1.17 -2.25 8.09
C TRP A 218 -0.14 -2.42 6.96
N ALA A 219 -0.01 -1.45 6.06
CA ALA A 219 0.79 -1.60 4.85
C ALA A 219 1.64 -0.34 4.54
N PRO A 220 2.71 -0.06 5.30
CA PRO A 220 3.65 1.02 4.97
C PRO A 220 4.49 0.73 3.72
N VAL A 221 5.03 1.81 3.14
CA VAL A 221 6.14 1.73 2.17
C VAL A 221 7.37 1.17 2.88
N GLY A 222 8.07 0.23 2.24
CA GLY A 222 9.40 -0.21 2.65
C GLY A 222 10.48 0.68 2.02
N VAL A 223 11.17 1.46 2.83
CA VAL A 223 12.30 2.30 2.40
C VAL A 223 13.59 1.52 2.59
N ILE A 224 14.06 0.84 1.54
CA ILE A 224 15.08 -0.20 1.69
C ILE A 224 16.46 0.25 1.26
N LYS A 225 17.44 0.04 2.14
CA LYS A 225 18.87 0.01 1.79
C LYS A 225 19.35 -1.44 1.87
N TYR A 226 20.05 -1.91 0.85
CA TYR A 226 20.52 -3.30 0.80
C TYR A 226 22.04 -3.37 0.55
N PRO A 227 22.72 -4.38 1.10
CA PRO A 227 24.17 -4.49 0.95
C PRO A 227 24.56 -4.92 -0.46
N LEU A 228 25.62 -4.33 -1.03
CA LEU A 228 26.16 -4.72 -2.33
C LEU A 228 26.75 -6.15 -2.30
N CYS A 229 27.34 -6.55 -1.16
CA CYS A 229 27.83 -7.90 -0.92
C CYS A 229 27.43 -8.39 0.48
N GLU A 230 27.37 -9.71 0.65
CA GLU A 230 26.83 -10.35 1.87
C GLU A 230 27.85 -10.47 3.01
N GLU A 231 28.78 -9.53 3.14
CA GLU A 231 29.68 -9.48 4.29
C GLU A 231 28.94 -8.92 5.52
N PRO A 232 29.18 -9.44 6.74
CA PRO A 232 28.46 -9.01 7.95
C PRO A 232 28.44 -7.50 8.17
N LYS A 233 29.56 -6.81 7.93
CA LYS A 233 29.66 -5.35 8.08
C LYS A 233 28.79 -4.58 7.09
N HIS A 234 28.68 -5.05 5.85
CA HIS A 234 27.82 -4.45 4.82
C HIS A 234 26.35 -4.68 5.15
N ILE A 235 26.00 -5.89 5.59
CA ILE A 235 24.64 -6.24 6.01
C ILE A 235 24.20 -5.33 7.17
N GLU A 236 25.04 -5.16 8.18
CA GLU A 236 24.70 -4.31 9.33
C GLU A 236 24.61 -2.82 8.96
N ALA A 237 25.50 -2.32 8.10
CA ALA A 237 25.41 -0.96 7.59
C ALA A 237 24.11 -0.71 6.80
N ALA A 238 23.71 -1.66 5.95
CA ALA A 238 22.45 -1.59 5.21
C ALA A 238 21.23 -1.64 6.14
N ARG A 239 21.28 -2.49 7.16
CA ARG A 239 20.25 -2.59 8.21
C ARG A 239 20.13 -1.26 8.96
N ALA A 240 21.24 -0.71 9.45
CA ALA A 240 21.27 0.55 10.20
C ALA A 240 20.67 1.71 9.39
N LEU A 241 21.03 1.84 8.11
CA LEU A 241 20.46 2.88 7.24
C LEU A 241 18.97 2.64 6.93
N THR A 242 18.55 1.39 6.74
CA THR A 242 17.13 1.05 6.56
C THR A 242 16.30 1.41 7.80
N MET A 243 16.90 1.34 8.99
CA MET A 243 16.24 1.64 10.27
C MET A 243 16.40 3.08 10.75
N SER A 244 17.04 3.96 9.97
CA SER A 244 17.16 5.37 10.37
C SER A 244 15.80 6.08 10.37
N GLY A 245 15.54 6.81 11.45
CA GLY A 245 14.37 7.67 11.60
C GLY A 245 14.54 9.05 10.94
N VAL A 246 15.69 9.32 10.31
CA VAL A 246 16.04 10.66 9.81
C VAL A 246 16.61 10.61 8.40
N PHE A 247 15.88 11.20 7.45
CA PHE A 247 16.42 11.57 6.14
C PHE A 247 16.25 13.06 5.90
N LYS A 248 17.37 13.79 5.82
CA LYS A 248 17.37 15.26 5.76
C LYS A 248 16.56 15.83 4.60
N GLU A 249 16.58 15.18 3.45
CA GLU A 249 15.89 15.65 2.24
C GLU A 249 14.39 15.31 2.25
N ASN A 250 14.01 14.24 2.93
CA ASN A 250 12.62 13.78 3.00
C ASN A 250 12.33 13.14 4.37
N PRO A 251 12.01 13.93 5.41
CA PRO A 251 11.87 13.45 6.79
C PRO A 251 10.73 12.45 6.97
N PHE A 252 9.79 12.40 6.02
CA PHE A 252 8.63 11.51 6.04
C PHE A 252 8.82 10.21 5.26
N TRP A 253 9.99 9.99 4.66
CA TRP A 253 10.29 8.80 3.85
C TRP A 253 11.11 7.78 4.63
N THR A 254 10.68 7.43 5.84
CA THR A 254 11.40 6.51 6.74
C THR A 254 10.52 5.32 7.10
N ASN A 255 11.13 4.23 7.57
CA ASN A 255 10.38 3.08 8.10
C ASN A 255 10.02 3.31 9.58
N THR A 256 11.02 3.64 10.39
CA THR A 256 10.92 3.62 11.86
C THR A 256 10.10 4.76 12.44
N TRP A 257 10.04 5.93 11.78
CA TRP A 257 9.18 7.03 12.24
C TRP A 257 7.69 6.66 12.27
N TYR A 258 7.27 5.73 11.42
CA TYR A 258 5.90 5.23 11.38
C TYR A 258 5.75 3.93 12.18
N SER A 259 6.65 2.98 11.95
CA SER A 259 6.50 1.60 12.42
C SER A 259 6.90 1.40 13.87
N ASP A 260 7.86 2.17 14.40
CA ASP A 260 8.21 2.06 15.81
C ASP A 260 7.07 2.49 16.74
N PRO A 261 6.36 3.61 16.51
CA PRO A 261 5.19 3.95 17.34
C PRO A 261 4.11 2.86 17.31
N VAL A 262 3.82 2.33 16.11
CA VAL A 262 2.76 1.32 15.94
C VAL A 262 3.09 0.03 16.68
N ILE A 263 4.35 -0.42 16.64
CA ILE A 263 4.73 -1.77 17.09
C ILE A 263 5.47 -1.75 18.43
N LEU A 264 6.37 -0.79 18.62
CA LEU A 264 7.23 -0.66 19.79
C LEU A 264 6.73 0.41 20.80
N GLY A 265 5.73 1.21 20.42
CA GLY A 265 5.10 2.19 21.31
C GLY A 265 5.91 3.45 21.57
N GLN A 266 6.89 3.74 20.73
CA GLN A 266 7.72 4.93 20.82
C GLN A 266 8.24 5.32 19.44
N TYR A 267 8.46 6.62 19.21
CA TYR A 267 9.21 7.09 18.06
C TYR A 267 10.69 6.65 18.14
N PRO A 268 11.40 6.52 16.99
CA PRO A 268 12.81 6.18 16.99
C PRO A 268 13.63 7.28 17.65
N GLU A 269 14.68 6.89 18.38
CA GLU A 269 15.50 7.82 19.18
C GLU A 269 16.18 8.89 18.31
N ASP A 270 16.77 8.51 17.18
CA ASP A 270 17.43 9.45 16.25
C ASP A 270 16.42 10.45 15.65
N GLY A 271 15.22 9.99 15.31
CA GLY A 271 14.11 10.85 14.89
C GLY A 271 13.67 11.82 15.98
N MET A 272 13.53 11.35 17.22
CA MET A 272 13.14 12.22 18.35
C MET A 272 14.21 13.28 18.62
N GLN A 273 15.50 12.93 18.57
CA GLN A 273 16.59 13.90 18.71
C GLN A 273 16.55 14.96 17.59
N ALA A 274 16.19 14.57 16.38
CA ALA A 274 16.13 15.49 15.24
C ALA A 274 14.89 16.39 15.25
N TYR A 275 13.74 15.89 15.72
CA TYR A 275 12.44 16.52 15.47
C TYR A 275 11.71 17.03 16.72
N CYS A 276 12.14 16.71 17.94
CA CYS A 276 11.40 17.05 19.17
C CYS A 276 11.10 18.55 19.32
N GLN A 277 11.99 19.43 18.85
CA GLN A 277 11.78 20.89 18.89
C GLN A 277 10.62 21.37 18.00
N HIS A 278 10.13 20.52 17.08
CA HIS A 278 9.01 20.79 16.17
C HIS A 278 7.70 20.11 16.63
N MET A 279 7.70 19.51 17.83
CA MET A 279 6.61 18.67 18.35
C MET A 279 6.08 19.20 19.69
N ASP A 280 5.82 20.51 19.79
CA ASP A 280 5.24 21.14 20.98
C ASP A 280 3.81 20.64 21.31
N TRP A 281 3.13 20.06 20.33
CA TRP A 281 1.83 19.41 20.43
C TRP A 281 1.90 17.93 20.90
N TYR A 282 3.09 17.34 21.02
CA TYR A 282 3.23 15.91 21.31
C TYR A 282 2.81 15.58 22.75
N ASP A 283 1.84 14.67 22.87
CA ASP A 283 1.45 14.07 24.15
C ASP A 283 1.91 12.60 24.17
N PRO A 284 2.86 12.22 25.06
CA PRO A 284 3.28 10.83 25.21
C PRO A 284 2.14 9.86 25.53
N CYS A 285 1.02 10.32 26.10
CA CYS A 285 -0.14 9.48 26.38
C CYS A 285 -0.77 8.91 25.10
N ASP A 286 -0.57 9.57 23.95
CA ASP A 286 -1.07 9.10 22.65
C ASP A 286 -0.42 7.80 22.19
N MET A 287 0.76 7.44 22.72
CA MET A 287 1.40 6.17 22.40
C MET A 287 0.57 4.96 22.84
N ALA A 288 -0.17 5.07 23.95
CA ALA A 288 -1.09 4.02 24.37
C ALA A 288 -2.25 3.84 23.37
N GLU A 289 -2.63 4.90 22.66
CA GLU A 289 -3.63 4.83 21.60
C GLU A 289 -3.03 4.26 20.32
N ILE A 290 -1.84 4.70 19.92
CA ILE A 290 -1.15 4.29 18.68
C ILE A 290 -0.71 2.81 18.73
N ASN A 291 -0.10 2.40 19.85
CA ASN A 291 0.50 1.09 20.02
C ASN A 291 -0.57 0.06 20.37
N GLN A 292 -1.24 -0.45 19.34
CA GLN A 292 -2.24 -1.49 19.47
C GLN A 292 -1.74 -2.78 18.83
N PRO A 293 -1.99 -3.95 19.44
CA PRO A 293 -1.43 -5.21 18.95
C PRO A 293 -2.01 -5.59 17.59
N ILE A 294 -1.12 -5.61 16.59
CA ILE A 294 -1.37 -6.13 15.23
C ILE A 294 -0.84 -7.56 15.09
N ASP A 295 -1.40 -8.32 14.16
CA ASP A 295 -1.11 -9.75 13.95
C ASP A 295 -0.09 -9.99 12.83
N PHE A 296 0.09 -9.03 11.92
CA PHE A 296 1.05 -9.12 10.83
C PHE A 296 1.55 -7.74 10.39
N TYR A 297 2.72 -7.73 9.74
CA TYR A 297 3.30 -6.55 9.11
C TYR A 297 3.15 -6.67 7.59
N GLY A 298 2.31 -5.82 7.00
CA GLY A 298 2.27 -5.62 5.56
C GLY A 298 3.40 -4.69 5.13
N VAL A 299 4.00 -4.93 3.96
CA VAL A 299 5.01 -4.03 3.41
C VAL A 299 4.88 -3.92 1.90
N ASN A 300 5.00 -2.69 1.40
CA ASN A 300 5.03 -2.39 -0.03
C ASN A 300 6.47 -2.10 -0.44
N ILE A 301 7.08 -2.92 -1.31
CA ILE A 301 8.48 -2.76 -1.73
C ILE A 301 8.54 -2.85 -3.24
N TYR A 302 8.91 -1.75 -3.89
CA TYR A 302 9.08 -1.68 -5.34
C TYR A 302 10.55 -1.67 -5.77
N ASN A 303 11.39 -0.96 -5.00
CA ASN A 303 12.82 -0.82 -5.24
C ASN A 303 13.56 -0.56 -3.91
N GLY A 304 14.87 -0.39 -3.99
CA GLY A 304 15.72 0.06 -2.91
C GLY A 304 17.05 0.59 -3.44
N GLN A 305 17.94 0.97 -2.53
CA GLN A 305 19.26 1.49 -2.90
C GLN A 305 20.38 0.62 -2.33
N ALA A 306 21.32 0.24 -3.18
CA ALA A 306 22.50 -0.51 -2.75
C ALA A 306 23.42 0.39 -1.91
N ILE A 307 24.09 -0.23 -0.94
CA ILE A 307 25.15 0.41 -0.17
C ILE A 307 26.45 -0.38 -0.27
N THR A 308 27.56 0.33 -0.13
CA THR A 308 28.89 -0.21 0.13
C THR A 308 29.49 0.52 1.33
N LEU A 309 30.62 0.04 1.83
CA LEU A 309 31.45 0.78 2.77
C LEU A 309 32.64 1.43 2.05
N ASP A 310 33.08 2.58 2.53
CA ASP A 310 34.36 3.18 2.15
C ASP A 310 35.53 2.61 2.97
N GLU A 311 36.73 3.17 2.80
CA GLU A 311 37.95 2.74 3.48
C GLU A 311 37.94 2.91 5.01
N ASN A 312 37.01 3.73 5.53
CA ASN A 312 36.80 3.97 6.96
C ASN A 312 35.54 3.26 7.49
N ASP A 313 35.04 2.25 6.77
CA ASP A 313 33.79 1.55 7.05
C ASP A 313 32.56 2.48 7.14
N THR A 314 32.57 3.62 6.46
CA THR A 314 31.43 4.54 6.39
C THR A 314 30.47 4.11 5.26
N PRO A 315 29.15 4.00 5.53
CA PRO A 315 28.18 3.63 4.50
C PRO A 315 28.09 4.66 3.38
N LYS A 316 28.18 4.18 2.13
CA LYS A 316 28.00 4.95 0.92
C LYS A 316 26.86 4.37 0.09
N LEU A 317 25.89 5.20 -0.23
CA LEU A 317 24.82 4.88 -1.18
C LEU A 317 25.40 4.82 -2.59
N LEU A 318 25.00 3.80 -3.36
CA LEU A 318 25.44 3.63 -4.73
C LEU A 318 24.39 4.15 -5.70
N ASP A 319 24.87 4.88 -6.70
CA ASP A 319 24.10 5.18 -7.89
C ASP A 319 24.00 3.94 -8.77
N GLN A 320 22.93 3.86 -9.55
CA GLN A 320 22.82 2.82 -10.55
C GLN A 320 23.84 3.03 -11.68
N PRO A 321 24.45 1.94 -12.20
CA PRO A 321 25.37 2.05 -13.32
C PRO A 321 24.65 2.58 -14.57
N GLN A 322 25.43 3.15 -15.49
CA GLN A 322 24.91 3.60 -16.78
C GLN A 322 24.23 2.42 -17.51
N GLY A 323 22.98 2.64 -17.94
CA GLY A 323 22.19 1.61 -18.63
C GLY A 323 21.50 0.61 -17.70
N ALA A 324 21.46 0.85 -16.38
CA ALA A 324 20.70 0.03 -15.45
C ALA A 324 19.22 -0.05 -15.85
N PRO A 325 18.58 -1.23 -15.68
CA PRO A 325 17.20 -1.44 -16.07
C PRO A 325 16.24 -0.67 -15.17
N ARG A 326 15.22 -0.09 -15.79
CA ARG A 326 14.18 0.71 -15.13
C ARG A 326 12.79 0.31 -15.61
N THR A 327 11.79 0.52 -14.75
CA THR A 327 10.37 0.41 -15.10
C THR A 327 9.94 1.59 -15.99
N ALA A 328 8.72 1.55 -16.53
CA ALA A 328 8.14 2.69 -17.25
C ALA A 328 7.96 3.93 -16.34
N PHE A 329 7.96 3.74 -15.03
CA PHE A 329 7.97 4.79 -14.00
C PHE A 329 9.35 5.40 -13.78
N ASN A 330 10.38 4.94 -14.49
CA ASN A 330 11.79 5.24 -14.26
C ASN A 330 12.32 4.79 -12.88
N TRP A 331 11.65 3.82 -12.24
CA TRP A 331 12.17 3.22 -11.01
C TRP A 331 13.23 2.16 -11.32
N ASP A 332 14.29 2.15 -10.53
CA ASP A 332 15.37 1.18 -10.69
C ASP A 332 14.90 -0.23 -10.32
N ILE A 333 15.21 -1.20 -11.18
CA ILE A 333 14.90 -2.61 -10.93
C ILE A 333 15.98 -3.18 -10.02
N THR A 334 15.64 -3.35 -8.74
CA THR A 334 16.57 -3.69 -7.65
C THR A 334 16.06 -4.86 -6.80
N PRO A 335 16.02 -6.10 -7.35
CA PRO A 335 15.43 -7.26 -6.68
C PRO A 335 15.92 -7.52 -5.24
N PRO A 336 17.21 -7.33 -4.88
CA PRO A 336 17.67 -7.55 -3.51
C PRO A 336 16.95 -6.72 -2.45
N ALA A 337 16.31 -5.60 -2.84
CA ALA A 337 15.51 -4.80 -1.93
C ALA A 337 14.36 -5.60 -1.30
N LEU A 338 13.74 -6.54 -2.05
CA LEU A 338 12.65 -7.34 -1.49
C LEU A 338 13.15 -8.32 -0.43
N ARG A 339 14.30 -8.98 -0.67
CA ARG A 339 14.91 -9.89 0.32
C ARG A 339 15.26 -9.16 1.59
N TRP A 340 16.13 -8.15 1.46
CA TRP A 340 16.73 -7.47 2.61
C TRP A 340 15.71 -6.61 3.35
N GLY A 341 14.79 -5.97 2.63
CA GLY A 341 13.72 -5.19 3.25
C GLY A 341 12.83 -6.06 4.13
N VAL A 342 12.33 -7.18 3.60
CA VAL A 342 11.52 -8.12 4.39
C VAL A 342 12.30 -8.68 5.56
N LYS A 343 13.57 -9.09 5.35
CA LYS A 343 14.42 -9.64 6.41
C LYS A 343 14.66 -8.64 7.54
N PHE A 344 15.05 -7.41 7.21
CA PHE A 344 15.38 -6.40 8.21
C PHE A 344 14.15 -5.96 9.01
N LEU A 345 13.00 -5.78 8.34
CA LEU A 345 11.75 -5.42 9.01
C LEU A 345 11.25 -6.56 9.90
N HIS A 346 11.31 -7.81 9.43
CA HIS A 346 10.98 -8.99 10.24
C HIS A 346 11.86 -9.08 11.49
N ASP A 347 13.18 -8.94 11.34
CA ASP A 347 14.12 -9.03 12.47
C ASP A 347 13.88 -7.96 13.52
N ARG A 348 13.43 -6.76 13.11
CA ARG A 348 13.14 -5.66 14.03
C ARG A 348 11.84 -5.86 14.79
N TYR A 349 10.78 -6.27 14.09
CA TYR A 349 9.42 -6.23 14.64
C TYR A 349 8.89 -7.60 15.08
N GLY A 350 9.48 -8.70 14.62
CA GLY A 350 9.11 -10.06 15.02
C GLY A 350 7.70 -10.50 14.60
N LEU A 351 7.07 -9.79 13.67
CA LEU A 351 5.73 -10.10 13.15
C LEU A 351 5.81 -10.90 11.85
N PRO A 352 4.81 -11.77 11.56
CA PRO A 352 4.66 -12.37 10.25
C PRO A 352 4.58 -11.31 9.15
N MET A 353 5.32 -11.52 8.06
CA MET A 353 5.43 -10.59 6.95
C MET A 353 4.51 -10.95 5.79
N TYR A 354 3.84 -9.96 5.24
CA TYR A 354 3.12 -10.04 3.98
C TYR A 354 3.62 -8.94 3.04
N VAL A 355 4.04 -9.30 1.84
CA VAL A 355 4.31 -8.31 0.79
C VAL A 355 2.96 -7.87 0.25
N THR A 356 2.48 -6.71 0.68
CA THR A 356 1.11 -6.23 0.38
C THR A 356 1.00 -5.52 -0.95
N GLU A 357 2.13 -5.05 -1.48
CA GLU A 357 2.32 -4.59 -2.86
C GLU A 357 3.76 -4.83 -3.34
N ASN A 358 3.90 -5.46 -4.50
CA ASN A 358 5.12 -5.46 -5.30
C ASN A 358 4.73 -5.62 -6.78
N GLY A 359 5.44 -4.92 -7.66
CA GLY A 359 5.17 -4.96 -9.09
C GLY A 359 5.91 -3.89 -9.87
N MET A 360 5.61 -3.78 -11.16
CA MET A 360 6.21 -2.78 -12.03
C MET A 360 5.23 -2.20 -13.02
N SER A 361 5.40 -0.92 -13.34
CA SER A 361 4.79 -0.34 -14.52
C SER A 361 5.55 -0.71 -15.79
N SER A 362 4.80 -0.94 -16.86
CA SER A 362 5.32 -1.25 -18.19
C SER A 362 4.57 -0.46 -19.25
N HIS A 363 5.16 -0.34 -20.44
CA HIS A 363 4.49 0.21 -21.62
C HIS A 363 3.77 -0.93 -22.36
N ASP A 364 2.61 -1.35 -21.86
CA ASP A 364 1.86 -2.47 -22.43
C ASP A 364 0.89 -2.02 -23.53
N TRP A 365 0.76 -2.81 -24.58
CA TRP A 365 -0.25 -2.63 -25.64
C TRP A 365 -0.81 -3.98 -26.11
N ILE A 366 -1.95 -3.93 -26.80
CA ILE A 366 -2.55 -5.09 -27.48
C ILE A 366 -1.80 -5.30 -28.81
N ASP A 367 -1.19 -6.46 -28.98
CA ASP A 367 -0.49 -6.86 -30.20
C ASP A 367 -1.45 -7.17 -31.37
N CYS A 368 -0.89 -7.45 -32.55
CA CYS A 368 -1.67 -7.75 -33.75
C CYS A 368 -2.51 -9.04 -33.64
N GLU A 369 -2.28 -9.88 -32.63
CA GLU A 369 -3.06 -11.10 -32.34
C GLU A 369 -4.10 -10.87 -31.24
N GLY A 370 -4.23 -9.65 -30.72
CA GLY A 370 -5.18 -9.32 -29.67
C GLY A 370 -4.70 -9.69 -28.26
N LYS A 371 -3.41 -9.97 -28.05
CA LYS A 371 -2.81 -10.36 -26.77
C LYS A 371 -1.96 -9.21 -26.20
N VAL A 372 -1.58 -9.31 -24.93
CA VAL A 372 -0.62 -8.39 -24.30
C VAL A 372 0.60 -9.16 -23.86
N GLN A 373 1.73 -8.95 -24.54
CA GLN A 373 2.99 -9.65 -24.29
C GLN A 373 3.90 -8.79 -23.40
N ASP A 374 3.88 -9.05 -22.09
CA ASP A 374 4.57 -8.26 -21.07
C ASP A 374 5.68 -9.07 -20.38
N THR A 375 6.56 -9.68 -21.17
CA THR A 375 7.67 -10.54 -20.70
C THR A 375 8.59 -9.84 -19.69
N GLN A 376 8.72 -8.51 -19.78
CA GLN A 376 9.47 -7.69 -18.81
C GLN A 376 8.88 -7.77 -17.41
N ARG A 377 7.54 -7.76 -17.29
CA ARG A 377 6.84 -7.93 -16.01
C ARG A 377 7.08 -9.33 -15.45
N ILE A 378 7.06 -10.36 -16.29
CA ILE A 378 7.39 -11.74 -15.87
C ILE A 378 8.82 -11.81 -15.31
N ASP A 379 9.80 -11.25 -16.01
CA ASP A 379 11.20 -11.24 -15.56
C ASP A 379 11.38 -10.48 -14.23
N TYR A 380 10.74 -9.31 -14.09
CA TYR A 380 10.72 -8.56 -12.83
C TYR A 380 10.16 -9.41 -11.68
N LEU A 381 8.96 -9.96 -11.84
CA LEU A 381 8.30 -10.74 -10.80
C LEU A 381 9.11 -11.98 -10.43
N ARG A 382 9.66 -12.68 -11.42
CA ARG A 382 10.55 -13.82 -11.20
C ARG A 382 11.75 -13.43 -10.34
N ARG A 383 12.44 -12.34 -10.66
CA ARG A 383 13.63 -11.88 -9.89
C ARG A 383 13.28 -11.52 -8.46
N TYR A 384 12.21 -10.77 -8.25
CA TYR A 384 11.80 -10.33 -6.92
C TYR A 384 11.32 -11.53 -6.08
N LEU A 385 10.50 -12.42 -6.63
CA LEU A 385 10.05 -13.61 -5.91
C LEU A 385 11.20 -14.57 -5.56
N LEU A 386 12.25 -14.65 -6.39
CA LEU A 386 13.47 -15.41 -6.06
C LEU A 386 14.21 -14.79 -4.86
N GLU A 387 14.26 -13.47 -4.75
CA GLU A 387 14.82 -12.77 -3.59
C GLU A 387 13.93 -12.96 -2.34
N LEU A 388 12.61 -12.97 -2.50
CA LEU A 388 11.68 -13.28 -1.41
C LEU A 388 11.89 -14.71 -0.87
N LYS A 389 12.14 -15.69 -1.74
CA LYS A 389 12.51 -17.05 -1.31
C LYS A 389 13.79 -17.07 -0.50
N LYS A 390 14.79 -16.25 -0.87
CA LYS A 390 16.02 -16.14 -0.09
C LYS A 390 15.75 -15.54 1.30
N ALA A 391 14.87 -14.56 1.42
CA ALA A 391 14.48 -14.02 2.74
C ALA A 391 13.84 -15.11 3.63
N VAL A 392 12.99 -15.96 3.06
CA VAL A 392 12.42 -17.12 3.78
C VAL A 392 13.53 -18.10 4.18
N ALA A 393 14.45 -18.42 3.28
CA ALA A 393 15.58 -19.29 3.58
C ALA A 393 16.52 -18.71 4.66
N ASP A 394 16.64 -17.37 4.74
CA ASP A 394 17.39 -16.65 5.77
C ASP A 394 16.63 -16.56 7.10
N GLY A 395 15.42 -17.12 7.20
CA GLY A 395 14.65 -17.23 8.44
C GLY A 395 13.60 -16.14 8.65
N ALA A 396 13.25 -15.33 7.65
CA ALA A 396 12.11 -14.42 7.75
C ALA A 396 10.78 -15.19 7.65
N ASP A 397 9.83 -14.95 8.57
CA ASP A 397 8.48 -15.50 8.52
C ASP A 397 7.63 -14.75 7.49
N VAL A 398 7.73 -15.15 6.22
CA VAL A 398 6.94 -14.58 5.11
C VAL A 398 5.77 -15.51 4.78
N ARG A 399 4.56 -14.99 4.87
CA ARG A 399 3.33 -15.79 4.74
C ARG A 399 2.45 -15.41 3.55
N GLY A 400 2.77 -14.35 2.81
CA GLY A 400 2.07 -14.04 1.58
C GLY A 400 2.67 -12.94 0.73
N TYR A 401 2.20 -12.90 -0.51
CA TYR A 401 2.60 -11.94 -1.55
C TYR A 401 1.38 -11.49 -2.34
N PHE A 402 1.23 -10.18 -2.49
CA PHE A 402 0.18 -9.54 -3.27
C PHE A 402 0.80 -8.80 -4.46
N GLN A 403 0.41 -9.21 -5.66
CA GLN A 403 0.80 -8.53 -6.88
C GLN A 403 0.13 -7.15 -6.96
N TRP A 404 0.94 -6.10 -7.09
CA TRP A 404 0.49 -4.78 -7.52
C TRP A 404 0.65 -4.66 -9.04
N SER A 405 -0.42 -4.66 -9.83
CA SER A 405 -1.84 -4.69 -9.45
C SER A 405 -2.62 -5.77 -10.21
N LEU A 406 -3.89 -5.97 -9.86
CA LEU A 406 -4.80 -6.77 -10.69
C LEU A 406 -5.02 -6.09 -12.05
N LEU A 407 -5.52 -4.86 -12.05
CA LEU A 407 -5.90 -4.09 -13.24
C LEU A 407 -4.91 -2.94 -13.47
N ASP A 408 -4.65 -2.63 -14.74
CA ASP A 408 -4.20 -1.28 -15.11
C ASP A 408 -5.22 -0.26 -14.60
N ASN A 409 -4.74 0.81 -13.96
CA ASN A 409 -5.57 1.67 -13.15
C ASN A 409 -5.15 3.16 -13.25
N PHE A 410 -5.85 4.03 -12.53
CA PHE A 410 -5.45 5.43 -12.36
C PHE A 410 -4.24 5.51 -11.42
N GLU A 411 -3.05 5.73 -11.96
CA GLU A 411 -1.80 5.77 -11.21
C GLU A 411 -1.51 7.19 -10.71
N TRP A 412 -2.39 7.65 -9.81
CA TRP A 412 -2.22 8.89 -9.04
C TRP A 412 -1.93 10.11 -9.93
N THR A 413 -0.88 10.87 -9.65
CA THR A 413 -0.49 12.06 -10.44
C THR A 413 -0.08 11.75 -11.88
N TYR A 414 0.25 10.49 -12.17
CA TYR A 414 0.60 10.00 -13.51
C TYR A 414 -0.61 9.50 -14.31
N GLY A 415 -1.81 9.60 -13.75
CA GLY A 415 -3.06 9.23 -14.41
C GLY A 415 -2.97 7.84 -15.06
N TYR A 416 -3.40 7.71 -16.30
CA TYR A 416 -3.39 6.43 -17.02
C TYR A 416 -2.12 6.16 -17.85
N THR A 417 -1.03 6.92 -17.63
CA THR A 417 0.22 6.75 -18.41
C THR A 417 1.07 5.56 -17.95
N GLN A 418 0.75 5.02 -16.77
CA GLN A 418 1.48 3.94 -16.12
C GLN A 418 0.53 2.74 -15.99
N ARG A 419 1.05 1.54 -16.27
CA ARG A 419 0.25 0.30 -16.30
C ARG A 419 0.92 -0.76 -15.43
N PHE A 420 0.36 -1.03 -14.25
CA PHE A 420 0.86 -2.01 -13.28
C PHE A 420 0.16 -3.37 -13.34
N GLY A 421 -0.99 -3.46 -14.01
CA GLY A 421 -1.89 -4.60 -13.90
C GLY A 421 -1.34 -5.88 -14.50
N LEU A 422 -1.73 -7.03 -13.95
CA LEU A 422 -1.74 -8.31 -14.66
C LEU A 422 -2.79 -8.35 -15.77
N VAL A 423 -3.77 -7.45 -15.71
CA VAL A 423 -4.87 -7.34 -16.67
C VAL A 423 -4.82 -5.97 -17.31
N HIS A 424 -4.73 -5.96 -18.64
CA HIS A 424 -4.86 -4.73 -19.42
C HIS A 424 -6.32 -4.27 -19.41
N VAL A 425 -6.51 -2.98 -19.17
CA VAL A 425 -7.81 -2.30 -19.31
C VAL A 425 -7.74 -1.38 -20.52
N ASP A 426 -8.65 -1.60 -21.46
CA ASP A 426 -9.00 -0.61 -22.48
C ASP A 426 -9.96 0.39 -21.82
N TYR A 427 -9.50 1.63 -21.63
CA TYR A 427 -10.27 2.64 -20.88
C TYR A 427 -11.44 3.22 -21.68
N GLU A 428 -11.44 3.09 -23.02
CA GLU A 428 -12.56 3.56 -23.85
C GLU A 428 -13.70 2.54 -23.85
N THR A 429 -13.37 1.25 -23.98
CA THR A 429 -14.36 0.17 -24.09
C THR A 429 -14.61 -0.56 -22.77
N GLN A 430 -13.78 -0.30 -21.75
CA GLN A 430 -13.76 -1.00 -20.47
C GLN A 430 -13.45 -2.50 -20.58
N LYS A 431 -12.93 -2.96 -21.72
CA LYS A 431 -12.57 -4.35 -21.95
C LYS A 431 -11.33 -4.73 -21.12
N ARG A 432 -11.40 -5.89 -20.46
CA ARG A 432 -10.28 -6.53 -19.75
C ARG A 432 -9.62 -7.57 -20.65
N THR A 433 -8.30 -7.56 -20.70
CA THR A 433 -7.48 -8.58 -21.39
C THR A 433 -6.38 -9.05 -20.45
N LEU A 434 -6.37 -10.35 -20.10
CA LEU A 434 -5.29 -10.93 -19.31
C LEU A 434 -3.96 -10.80 -20.07
N LYS A 435 -2.94 -10.28 -19.40
CA LYS A 435 -1.59 -10.20 -19.96
C LYS A 435 -0.87 -11.54 -19.80
N GLN A 436 0.26 -11.72 -20.49
CA GLN A 436 1.07 -12.93 -20.37
C GLN A 436 1.51 -13.18 -18.92
N SER A 437 1.82 -12.12 -18.17
CA SER A 437 2.15 -12.18 -16.75
C SER A 437 1.01 -12.74 -15.88
N ALA A 438 -0.26 -12.55 -16.23
CA ALA A 438 -1.39 -13.13 -15.50
C ALA A 438 -1.37 -14.66 -15.59
N TYR A 439 -1.12 -15.19 -16.79
CA TYR A 439 -1.01 -16.63 -17.01
C TYR A 439 0.22 -17.22 -16.31
N TRP A 440 1.36 -16.52 -16.39
CA TRP A 440 2.56 -16.94 -15.67
C TRP A 440 2.33 -16.95 -14.15
N TYR A 441 1.69 -15.91 -13.60
CA TYR A 441 1.40 -15.83 -12.16
C TYR A 441 0.43 -16.92 -11.71
N ARG A 442 -0.58 -17.25 -12.53
CA ARG A 442 -1.44 -18.42 -12.29
C ARG A 442 -0.64 -19.71 -12.16
N ASP A 443 0.31 -19.93 -13.08
CA ASP A 443 1.13 -21.14 -13.05
C ASP A 443 2.05 -21.17 -11.81
N VAL A 444 2.55 -20.00 -11.37
CA VAL A 444 3.30 -19.86 -10.11
C VAL A 444 2.45 -20.24 -8.90
N ILE A 445 1.20 -19.76 -8.84
CA ILE A 445 0.28 -20.05 -7.75
C ILE A 445 -0.05 -21.55 -7.70
N GLN A 446 -0.36 -22.15 -8.86
CA GLN A 446 -0.70 -23.57 -8.95
C GLN A 446 0.44 -24.48 -8.50
N LYS A 447 1.68 -24.11 -8.82
CA LYS A 447 2.88 -24.85 -8.39
C LYS A 447 3.31 -24.51 -6.96
N ASN A 448 2.86 -23.38 -6.41
CA ASN A 448 3.42 -22.74 -5.23
C ASN A 448 4.95 -22.54 -5.34
N ASP A 449 5.41 -22.26 -6.57
CA ASP A 449 6.81 -22.16 -6.97
C ASP A 449 6.96 -21.31 -8.24
N ILE A 450 8.11 -20.69 -8.42
CA ILE A 450 8.50 -19.81 -9.53
C ILE A 450 9.01 -20.62 -10.73
N ASP A 451 9.50 -21.85 -10.50
CA ASP A 451 10.12 -22.72 -11.50
C ASP A 451 9.14 -23.68 -12.20
#